data_AF-A0A2S2Q191-F1
#
_entry.id   AF-A0A2S2Q191-F1
#
_cell.length_a   1.000
_cell.length_b   1.000
_cell.length_c   1.000
_cell.angle_alpha   90.00
_cell.angle_beta   90.00
_cell.angle_gamma   90.00
#
_symmetry.space_group_name_H-M   'P 1'
#
loop_
_entity.id
_entity.type
_entity.pdbx_description
1 polymer ?
#
loop_
_entity_poly.entity_id
_entity_poly.type
_entity_poly.pdbx_seq_one_letter_code
_entity_poly.pdbx_strand_id
1 'polypeptide(L)'
;MRHAIFEKIAKENGAHVQTLKSCSITRWTYCAEAVNAIKYNYGVILQALKAINVKCSIPEMRAKGQGLLHQLQTFNFIFCLHIMQVILQLVLKVSFALQTPNLELLIAVMMINSNTQSLISLRND
;
A
#
# COMPACT_ATOMS: atom_id res chain seq x y z
N MET A 1 -21.08 3.34 -7.13
CA MET A 1 -21.34 1.89 -7.20
C MET A 1 -20.13 1.03 -6.80
N ARG A 2 -18.95 1.14 -7.42
CA ARG A 2 -17.77 0.28 -7.12
C ARG A 2 -17.23 0.43 -5.68
N HIS A 3 -17.11 1.67 -5.20
CA HIS A 3 -16.66 1.97 -3.84
C HIS A 3 -17.62 1.42 -2.76
N ALA A 4 -18.93 1.53 -2.99
CA ALA A 4 -19.95 1.01 -2.07
C ALA A 4 -19.91 -0.52 -1.92
N ILE A 5 -19.57 -1.26 -2.98
CA ILE A 5 -19.38 -2.72 -2.90
C ILE A 5 -18.17 -3.05 -2.02
N PHE A 6 -17.08 -2.30 -2.17
CA PHE A 6 -15.87 -2.46 -1.38
C PHE A 6 -16.11 -2.19 0.11
N GLU A 7 -16.77 -1.07 0.46
CA GLU A 7 -17.12 -0.77 1.85
C GLU A 7 -18.05 -1.80 2.48
N LYS A 8 -19.01 -2.33 1.69
CA LYS A 8 -19.92 -3.38 2.17
C LYS A 8 -19.15 -4.64 2.57
N ILE A 9 -18.26 -5.13 1.70
CA ILE A 9 -17.45 -6.34 1.95
C ILE A 9 -16.49 -6.12 3.13
N ALA A 10 -15.92 -4.92 3.26
CA ALA A 10 -15.06 -4.60 4.40
C ALA A 10 -15.82 -4.70 5.73
N LYS A 11 -17.03 -4.13 5.80
CA LYS A 11 -17.90 -4.22 6.98
C LYS A 11 -18.32 -5.65 7.29
N GLU A 12 -18.65 -6.45 6.27
CA GLU A 12 -19.01 -7.87 6.44
C GLU A 12 -17.84 -8.71 7.01
N ASN A 13 -16.60 -8.37 6.64
CA ASN A 13 -15.40 -9.03 7.14
C ASN A 13 -14.91 -8.47 8.50
N GLY A 14 -15.62 -7.53 9.11
CA GLY A 14 -15.19 -6.86 10.35
C GLY A 14 -13.93 -6.00 10.18
N ALA A 15 -13.56 -5.65 8.94
CA ALA A 15 -12.34 -4.91 8.63
C ALA A 15 -12.62 -3.39 8.56
N HIS A 16 -11.78 -2.59 9.20
CA HIS A 16 -11.82 -1.13 9.06
C HIS A 16 -11.11 -0.72 7.77
N VAL A 17 -11.84 -0.22 6.77
CA VAL A 17 -11.23 0.26 5.51
C VAL A 17 -10.18 1.34 5.79
N GLN A 18 -8.95 1.14 5.31
CA GLN A 18 -8.00 2.25 5.20
C GLN A 18 -8.23 2.95 3.87
N THR A 19 -8.83 4.14 3.91
CA THR A 19 -8.96 4.98 2.73
C THR A 19 -7.62 5.62 2.38
N LEU A 20 -7.35 5.76 1.08
CA LEU A 20 -6.26 6.61 0.61
C LEU A 20 -6.51 8.03 1.12
N LYS A 21 -5.53 8.61 1.86
CA LYS A 21 -5.61 10.02 2.23
C LYS A 21 -5.48 10.90 0.98
N SER A 22 -6.06 12.09 1.01
CA SER A 22 -5.85 13.07 -0.06
C SER A 22 -4.37 13.46 -0.09
N CYS A 23 -3.77 13.43 -1.29
CA CYS A 23 -2.38 13.78 -1.62
C CYS A 23 -1.56 14.45 -0.51
N SER A 24 -0.51 13.76 -0.05
CA SER A 24 0.48 14.29 0.89
C SER A 24 1.40 15.35 0.27
N ILE A 25 2.14 16.06 1.13
CA ILE A 25 3.05 17.17 0.79
C ILE A 25 4.15 16.75 -0.20
N THR A 26 4.61 15.50 -0.17
CA THR A 26 5.61 14.98 -1.12
C THR A 26 5.13 13.70 -1.81
N ARG A 27 5.64 13.46 -3.03
CA ARG A 27 5.32 12.26 -3.84
C ARG A 27 5.65 10.95 -3.11
N TRP A 28 6.71 10.93 -2.29
CA TRP A 28 7.17 9.74 -1.58
C TRP A 28 6.23 9.31 -0.45
N THR A 29 5.73 10.28 0.34
CA THR A 29 4.74 10.03 1.40
C THR A 29 3.45 9.44 0.82
N TYR A 30 3.01 9.96 -0.32
CA TYR A 30 1.79 9.48 -0.98
C TYR A 30 1.93 8.03 -1.43
N CYS A 31 3.06 7.70 -2.07
CA CYS A 31 3.35 6.33 -2.48
C CYS A 31 3.37 5.37 -1.28
N ALA A 32 3.99 5.77 -0.17
CA ALA A 32 4.06 4.97 1.05
C ALA A 32 2.67 4.70 1.65
N GLU A 33 1.83 5.72 1.76
CA GLU A 33 0.46 5.59 2.25
C GLU A 33 -0.41 4.74 1.31
N ALA A 34 -0.28 4.93 0.00
CA ALA A 34 -1.05 4.19 -0.99
C ALA A 34 -0.71 2.69 -0.99
N VAL A 35 0.58 2.36 -0.99
CA VAL A 35 1.06 0.97 -0.90
C VAL A 35 0.60 0.34 0.42
N ASN A 36 0.65 1.07 1.53
CA ASN A 36 0.19 0.57 2.82
C ASN A 36 -1.32 0.29 2.82
N ALA A 37 -2.14 1.20 2.26
CA ALA A 37 -3.58 1.00 2.14
C ALA A 37 -3.94 -0.18 1.22
N ILE A 38 -3.21 -0.39 0.12
CA ILE A 38 -3.40 -1.55 -0.76
C ILE A 38 -3.07 -2.84 0.00
N LYS A 39 -1.95 -2.90 0.72
CA LYS A 39 -1.55 -4.08 1.50
C LYS A 39 -2.56 -4.38 2.61
N TYR A 40 -2.98 -3.36 3.35
CA TYR A 40 -3.96 -3.49 4.41
C TYR A 40 -5.31 -4.01 3.89
N ASN A 41 -5.80 -3.45 2.79
CA ASN A 41 -7.09 -3.84 2.22
C ASN A 41 -6.99 -5.00 1.21
N TYR A 42 -5.84 -5.67 1.07
CA TYR A 42 -5.56 -6.57 -0.05
C TYR A 42 -6.63 -7.67 -0.21
N GLY A 43 -7.00 -8.34 0.89
CA GLY A 43 -8.05 -9.36 0.87
C GLY A 43 -9.42 -8.82 0.44
N VAL A 44 -9.80 -7.63 0.95
CA VAL A 44 -11.06 -6.97 0.61
C VAL A 44 -11.08 -6.55 -0.87
N ILE A 45 -9.96 -6.06 -1.40
CA ILE A 45 -9.81 -5.70 -2.82
C ILE A 45 -10.04 -6.92 -3.71
N LEU A 46 -9.43 -8.07 -3.39
CA LEU A 46 -9.61 -9.30 -4.17
C LEU A 46 -11.07 -9.77 -4.16
N GLN A 47 -11.73 -9.74 -3.00
CA GLN A 47 -13.14 -10.12 -2.88
C GLN A 47 -14.06 -9.16 -3.65
N ALA A 48 -13.83 -7.85 -3.53
CA ALA A 48 -14.59 -6.84 -4.26
C ALA A 48 -14.45 -6.99 -5.78
N LEU A 49 -13.22 -7.24 -6.27
CA LEU A 49 -12.99 -7.50 -7.70
C LEU A 49 -13.71 -8.76 -8.19
N LYS A 50 -13.66 -9.85 -7.41
CA LYS A 50 -14.43 -11.08 -7.72
C LYS A 50 -15.93 -10.79 -7.81
N ALA A 51 -16.50 -10.09 -6.82
CA ALA A 51 -17.92 -9.77 -6.78
C ALA A 51 -18.35 -8.86 -7.95
N ILE A 52 -17.53 -7.87 -8.29
CA ILE A 52 -17.78 -6.97 -9.43
C ILE A 52 -17.71 -7.74 -10.74
N ASN A 53 -16.71 -8.60 -10.93
CA ASN A 53 -16.55 -9.38 -12.15
C ASN A 53 -17.72 -10.33 -12.41
N VAL A 54 -18.26 -10.96 -11.36
CA VAL A 54 -19.44 -11.85 -11.46
C VAL A 54 -20.69 -11.06 -11.88
N LYS A 55 -20.88 -9.84 -11.35
CA LYS A 55 -22.07 -9.02 -11.60
C LYS A 55 -21.97 -8.12 -12.84
N CYS A 56 -20.81 -8.05 -13.49
CA CYS A 56 -20.57 -7.16 -14.62
C CYS A 56 -21.19 -7.72 -15.92
N SER A 57 -22.20 -7.03 -16.44
CA SER A 57 -22.86 -7.36 -17.72
C SER A 57 -22.05 -6.93 -18.94
N ILE A 58 -21.16 -5.95 -18.81
CA ILE A 58 -20.34 -5.42 -19.92
C ILE A 58 -19.11 -6.32 -20.12
N PRO A 59 -18.98 -7.03 -21.26
CA PRO A 59 -17.90 -8.01 -21.46
C PRO A 59 -16.49 -7.42 -21.36
N GLU A 60 -16.26 -6.24 -21.93
CA GLU A 60 -14.96 -5.57 -21.91
C GLU A 60 -14.51 -5.22 -20.48
N MET A 61 -15.42 -4.67 -19.68
CA MET A 61 -15.14 -4.31 -18.28
C MET A 61 -14.89 -5.54 -17.42
N ARG A 62 -15.61 -6.64 -17.68
CA ARG A 62 -15.38 -7.93 -17.03
C ARG A 62 -14.01 -8.50 -17.39
N ALA A 63 -13.60 -8.45 -18.66
CA ALA A 63 -12.28 -8.90 -19.09
C ALA A 63 -11.16 -8.08 -18.41
N LYS A 64 -11.29 -6.75 -18.35
CA LYS A 64 -10.35 -5.87 -17.63
C LYS A 64 -10.27 -6.22 -16.14
N GLY A 65 -11.41 -6.41 -15.49
CA GLY A 65 -11.46 -6.77 -14.07
C GLY A 65 -10.90 -8.16 -13.77
N GLN A 66 -11.06 -9.12 -14.68
CA GLN A 66 -10.43 -10.44 -14.58
C GLN A 66 -8.91 -10.36 -14.75
N GLY A 67 -8.44 -9.59 -15.74
CA GLY A 67 -7.01 -9.33 -15.94
C GLY A 67 -6.37 -8.69 -14.70
N LEU A 68 -7.02 -7.67 -14.12
CA LEU A 68 -6.55 -7.04 -12.89
C LEU A 68 -6.50 -8.03 -11.72
N LEU A 69 -7.56 -8.82 -11.51
CA LEU A 69 -7.60 -9.83 -10.45
C LEU A 69 -6.45 -10.83 -10.60
N HIS A 70 -6.21 -11.32 -11.83
CA HIS A 70 -5.10 -12.23 -12.11
C HIS A 70 -3.75 -11.59 -11.77
N GLN A 71 -3.50 -10.35 -12.20
CA GLN A 71 -2.26 -9.64 -11.93
C GLN A 71 -2.00 -9.48 -10.42
N LEU A 72 -3.02 -9.09 -9.65
CA LEU A 72 -2.91 -8.94 -8.20
C LEU A 72 -2.50 -10.24 -7.51
N GLN A 73 -2.92 -11.39 -8.04
CA GLN A 73 -2.62 -12.71 -7.47
C GLN A 73 -1.28 -13.30 -7.91
N THR A 74 -0.54 -12.64 -8.80
CA THR A 74 0.79 -13.11 -9.21
C THR A 74 1.79 -13.00 -8.05
N PHE A 75 2.73 -13.94 -8.00
CA PHE A 75 3.84 -13.89 -7.03
C PHE A 75 4.57 -12.55 -7.10
N ASN A 76 4.91 -12.09 -8.32
CA ASN A 76 5.64 -10.84 -8.53
C ASN A 76 4.90 -9.65 -7.92
N PHE A 77 3.58 -9.54 -8.12
CA PHE A 77 2.81 -8.46 -7.52
C PHE A 77 2.83 -8.54 -5.99
N ILE A 78 2.56 -9.73 -5.43
CA ILE A 78 2.51 -9.93 -3.97
C ILE A 78 3.87 -9.64 -3.34
N PHE A 79 4.95 -10.17 -3.92
CA PHE A 79 6.32 -9.96 -3.47
C PHE A 79 6.69 -8.47 -3.52
N CYS A 80 6.48 -7.81 -4.67
CA CYS A 80 6.72 -6.38 -4.81
C CYS A 80 5.90 -5.56 -3.81
N LEU A 81 4.61 -5.89 -3.60
CA LEU A 81 3.76 -5.20 -2.62
C LEU A 81 4.34 -5.31 -1.20
N HIS A 82 4.85 -6.48 -0.81
CA HIS A 82 5.45 -6.68 0.50
C HIS A 82 6.75 -5.90 0.67
N ILE A 83 7.67 -6.01 -0.30
CA ILE A 83 8.96 -5.33 -0.26
C ILE A 83 8.79 -3.81 -0.32
N MET A 84 7.98 -3.31 -1.26
CA MET A 84 7.73 -1.87 -1.41
C MET A 84 7.09 -1.28 -0.16
N GLN A 85 6.18 -2.00 0.50
CA GLN A 85 5.59 -1.51 1.74
C GLN A 85 6.65 -1.35 2.83
N VAL A 86 7.57 -2.30 3.01
CA VAL A 86 8.62 -2.20 4.02
C VAL A 86 9.58 -1.04 3.72
N ILE A 87 10.11 -0.98 2.49
CA ILE A 87 11.07 0.06 2.09
C ILE A 87 10.47 1.46 2.24
N LEU A 88 9.25 1.65 1.74
CA LEU A 88 8.60 2.97 1.78
C LEU A 88 8.29 3.40 3.21
N GLN A 89 7.91 2.49 4.12
CA GLN A 89 7.64 2.82 5.52
C GLN A 89 8.91 3.20 6.29
N LEU A 90 10.02 2.50 6.05
CA LEU A 90 11.33 2.84 6.62
C LEU A 90 11.78 4.25 6.22
N VAL A 91 11.76 4.53 4.91
CA VAL A 91 12.12 5.85 4.36
C VAL A 91 11.17 6.93 4.85
N LEU A 92 9.87 6.65 4.95
CA LEU A 92 8.87 7.62 5.39
C LEU A 92 9.11 8.07 6.84
N LYS A 93 9.40 7.12 7.73
CA LYS A 93 9.66 7.40 9.16
C LYS A 93 10.83 8.38 9.34
N VAL A 94 11.94 8.14 8.64
CA VAL A 94 13.11 9.04 8.71
C VAL A 94 12.80 10.37 8.03
N SER A 95 12.13 10.35 6.88
CA SER A 95 11.77 11.58 6.15
C SER A 95 10.92 12.53 7.00
N PHE A 96 9.94 12.01 7.75
CA PHE A 96 9.14 12.81 8.68
C PHE A 96 9.98 13.37 9.83
N ALA A 97 10.84 12.55 10.43
CA ALA A 97 11.68 12.97 11.54
C ALA A 97 12.63 14.11 11.12
N LEU A 98 13.30 13.98 9.97
CA LEU A 98 14.23 14.98 9.43
C LEU A 98 13.57 16.32 9.11
N GLN A 99 12.26 16.36 8.91
CA GLN A 99 11.49 17.60 8.67
C GLN A 99 10.98 18.24 9.97
N THR A 100 11.30 17.67 11.13
CA THR A 100 10.92 18.24 12.43
C THR A 100 11.84 19.41 12.78
N PRO A 101 11.32 20.60 13.10
CA PRO A 101 12.12 21.82 13.22
C PRO A 101 13.15 21.79 14.37
N ASN A 102 12.92 20.97 15.39
CA ASN A 102 13.76 20.90 16.59
C ASN A 102 14.56 19.59 16.67
N LEU A 103 14.92 19.00 15.53
CA LEU A 103 15.71 17.76 15.50
C LEU A 103 17.19 18.06 15.76
N GLU A 104 17.77 17.39 16.75
CA GLU A 104 19.21 17.45 17.02
C GLU A 104 20.01 16.78 15.89
N LEU A 105 21.10 17.41 15.45
CA LEU A 105 21.91 16.94 14.32
C LEU A 105 22.46 15.52 14.54
N LEU A 106 22.91 15.21 15.77
CA LEU A 106 23.43 13.88 16.10
C LEU A 106 22.34 12.81 15.93
N ILE A 107 21.12 13.09 16.39
CA ILE A 107 19.96 12.21 16.24
C ILE A 107 19.64 12.03 14.76
N ALA A 108 19.66 13.11 13.96
CA ALA A 108 19.43 13.04 12.52
C ALA A 108 20.40 12.07 11.82
N VAL A 109 21.70 12.18 12.12
CA VAL A 109 22.74 11.28 11.58
C VAL A 109 22.52 9.83 12.02
N MET A 110 22.20 9.61 13.30
CA MET A 110 21.90 8.27 13.81
C MET A 110 20.70 7.63 13.09
N MET A 111 19.63 8.40 12.84
CA MET A 111 18.44 7.92 12.14
C MET A 111 18.74 7.56 10.68
N ILE A 112 19.53 8.37 9.98
CA ILE A 112 19.95 8.09 8.59
C ILE A 112 20.79 6.82 8.53
N ASN A 113 21.77 6.67 9.43
CA ASN A 113 22.62 5.49 9.48
C ASN A 113 21.81 4.23 9.81
N SER A 114 20.94 4.29 10.82
CA SER A 114 20.08 3.16 11.19
C SER A 114 19.17 2.73 10.05
N ASN A 115 18.52 3.68 9.37
CA ASN A 115 17.68 3.38 8.21
C ASN A 115 18.46 2.79 7.04
N THR A 116 19.67 3.29 6.79
CA THR A 116 20.56 2.73 5.77
C THR A 116 20.91 1.28 6.07
N GLN A 117 21.24 0.96 7.33
CA GLN A 117 21.49 -0.42 7.75
C GLN A 117 20.25 -1.32 7.60
N SER A 118 19.06 -0.83 7.98
CA SER A 118 17.81 -1.57 7.75
C SER A 118 17.53 -1.82 6.26
N LEU A 119 17.85 -0.89 5.37
CA LEU A 119 17.70 -1.10 3.93
C LEU A 119 18.73 -2.09 3.38
N ILE A 120 19.95 -2.09 3.91
CA ILE A 120 21.00 -3.04 3.53
C ILE A 120 20.63 -4.45 3.99
N SER A 121 20.09 -4.62 5.20
CA SER A 121 19.72 -5.95 5.71
C SER A 121 18.64 -6.61 4.85
N LEU A 122 17.72 -5.83 4.25
CA LEU A 122 16.71 -6.35 3.32
C LEU A 122 17.28 -6.96 2.03
N ARG A 123 18.58 -6.78 1.72
CA ARG A 123 19.25 -7.43 0.59
C ARG A 123 19.90 -8.76 0.93
N ASN A 124 20.17 -9.01 2.22
CA ASN A 124 21.02 -10.10 2.68
C ASN A 124 20.22 -11.26 3.31
N ASP A 125 18.89 -11.19 3.27
CA ASP A 125 17.97 -12.30 3.52
C ASP A 125 17.37 -12.79 2.19
#